data_AF-Q8KWT8-F1
#
_entry.id   AF-Q8KWT8-F1
#
_cell.length_a   1.000
_cell.length_b   1.000
_cell.length_c   1.000
_cell.angle_alpha   90.00
_cell.angle_beta   90.00
_cell.angle_gamma   90.00
#
_symmetry.space_group_name_H-M   'P 1'
#
loop_
_entity.id
_entity.type
_entity.pdbx_description
1 polymer ?
#
loop_
_entity_poly.entity_id
_entity_poly.type
_entity_poly.pdbx_seq_one_letter_code
_entity_poly.pdbx_strand_id
1 'polypeptide(L)' 'MTKVSSLGYPRLGENREWKKLIEAYWAGKVSKNDLFAGAKELRLDFLKKQLNAGLD' A
#
# COMPACT_ATOMS: atom_id res chain seq x y z
N MET A 1 24.80 3.84 -17.83
CA MET A 1 23.74 4.55 -17.09
C MET A 1 23.64 3.96 -15.70
N THR A 2 23.62 4.79 -14.66
CA THR A 2 23.51 4.34 -13.26
C THR A 2 22.04 4.16 -12.92
N LYS A 3 21.69 3.03 -12.29
CA LYS A 3 20.31 2.71 -11.88
C LYS A 3 20.00 3.23 -10.47
N VAL A 4 18.77 3.64 -10.23
CA VAL A 4 18.20 4.08 -8.95
C VAL A 4 17.22 3.02 -8.46
N SER A 5 17.37 2.57 -7.22
CA SER A 5 16.54 1.51 -6.64
C SER A 5 16.18 1.81 -5.17
N SER A 6 15.17 1.11 -4.66
CA SER A 6 14.78 1.13 -3.25
C SER A 6 14.52 -0.28 -2.74
N LEU A 7 14.97 -0.59 -1.52
CA LEU A 7 14.81 -1.90 -0.88
C LEU A 7 13.36 -2.17 -0.44
N GLY A 8 12.53 -1.13 -0.32
CA GLY A 8 11.15 -1.26 0.11
C GLY A 8 10.40 0.07 0.18
N TYR A 9 9.14 -0.01 0.60
CA TYR A 9 8.27 1.16 0.74
C TYR A 9 7.35 1.03 1.97
N PRO A 10 7.09 2.12 2.72
CA PRO A 10 6.15 2.12 3.85
C PRO A 10 4.74 1.70 3.42
N ARG A 11 4.11 0.79 4.19
CA ARG A 11 2.76 0.27 3.85
C ARG A 11 1.59 1.02 4.48
N LEU A 12 1.86 1.95 5.41
CA LEU A 12 0.81 2.59 6.20
C LEU A 12 -0.23 3.34 5.36
N GLY A 13 0.20 3.89 4.21
CA GLY A 13 -0.57 4.89 3.47
C GLY A 13 -0.41 6.30 4.09
N GLU A 14 -0.78 7.33 3.33
CA GLU A 14 -0.59 8.73 3.73
C GLU A 14 -1.37 9.09 5.00
N ASN A 15 -2.54 8.50 5.19
CA ASN A 15 -3.44 8.76 6.31
C ASN A 15 -3.67 7.52 7.18
N ARG A 16 -2.68 6.61 7.21
CA ARG A 16 -2.73 5.33 7.94
C ARG A 16 -3.90 4.43 7.51
N GLU A 17 -4.24 4.44 6.23
CA GLU A 17 -5.29 3.64 5.61
C GLU A 17 -5.09 2.16 5.91
N TRP A 18 -3.85 1.67 5.85
CA TRP A 18 -3.54 0.28 6.16
C TRP A 18 -3.86 -0.08 7.61
N LYS A 19 -3.53 0.80 8.57
CA LYS A 19 -3.87 0.58 9.98
C LYS A 19 -5.38 0.50 10.18
N LYS A 20 -6.13 1.44 9.59
CA LYS A 20 -7.60 1.46 9.68
C LYS A 20 -8.21 0.18 9.09
N LEU A 21 -7.69 -0.27 7.94
CA LEU A 21 -8.18 -1.45 7.24
C LEU A 21 -7.98 -2.74 8.04
N ILE A 22 -6.77 -2.96 8.58
CA ILE A 22 -6.49 -4.18 9.36
C ILE A 22 -7.24 -4.18 10.70
N GLU A 23 -7.37 -3.02 11.36
CA GLU A 23 -8.12 -2.91 12.61
C GLU A 23 -9.62 -3.10 12.40
N ALA A 24 -10.17 -2.58 11.30
CA ALA A 24 -11.55 -2.85 10.91
C ALA A 24 -11.78 -4.33 10.63
N TYR A 25 -10.82 -5.02 10.01
CA TYR A 25 -10.91 -6.46 9.76
C TYR A 25 -10.87 -7.26 11.07
N TRP A 26 -9.97 -6.92 12.00
CA TRP A 26 -9.93 -7.55 13.33
C TRP A 26 -11.20 -7.32 14.14
N ALA A 27 -11.82 -6.14 13.99
CA ALA A 27 -13.11 -5.82 14.61
C ALA A 27 -14.33 -6.43 13.87
N GLY A 28 -14.13 -7.22 12.81
CA GLY A 28 -15.20 -7.84 12.03
C GLY A 28 -16.05 -6.85 11.22
N LYS A 29 -15.56 -5.62 10.99
CA LYS A 29 -16.28 -4.54 10.29
C LYS A 29 -16.09 -4.55 8.78
N VAL A 30 -15.10 -5.29 8.27
CA VAL A 30 -14.85 -5.46 6.83
C VAL A 30 -14.60 -6.93 6.51
N SER A 31 -14.98 -7.36 5.31
CA SER A 31 -14.79 -8.74 4.89
C SER A 31 -13.33 -9.03 4.48
N LYS A 32 -13.00 -10.31 4.31
CA LYS A 32 -11.70 -10.71 3.71
C LYS A 32 -11.51 -10.11 2.32
N ASN A 33 -12.58 -10.05 1.52
CA ASN A 33 -12.53 -9.49 0.17
C ASN A 33 -12.21 -8.00 0.21
N ASP A 34 -12.84 -7.25 1.12
CA ASP A 34 -12.58 -5.82 1.30
C ASP A 34 -11.14 -5.56 1.79
N LEU A 35 -10.64 -6.38 2.72
CA LEU A 35 -9.25 -6.32 3.16
C LEU A 35 -8.28 -6.48 1.99
N PHE A 36 -8.48 -7.50 1.14
CA PHE A 36 -7.59 -7.74 0.00
C PHE A 36 -7.73 -6.68 -1.09
N ALA A 37 -8.93 -6.16 -1.32
CA ALA A 37 -9.19 -5.07 -2.25
C ALA A 37 -8.48 -3.78 -1.81
N GLY A 38 -8.69 -3.33 -0.57
CA GLY A 38 -8.04 -2.13 -0.03
C GLY A 38 -6.51 -2.28 0.07
N ALA A 39 -6.02 -3.47 0.42
CA ALA A 39 -4.58 -3.74 0.40
C ALA A 39 -4.01 -3.70 -1.02
N LYS A 40 -4.77 -4.13 -2.04
CA LYS A 40 -4.36 -4.06 -3.45
C LYS A 40 -4.28 -2.62 -3.93
N GLU A 41 -5.28 -1.80 -3.60
CA GLU A 41 -5.30 -0.38 -3.91
C GLU A 41 -4.04 0.33 -3.39
N LEU A 42 -3.71 0.16 -2.10
CA LEU A 42 -2.49 0.72 -1.52
C LEU A 42 -1.22 0.27 -2.24
N ARG A 43 -1.10 -1.02 -2.59
CA ARG A 43 0.06 -1.52 -3.35
C ARG A 43 0.19 -0.84 -4.71
N LEU A 44 -0.93 -0.64 -5.41
CA LEU A 44 -0.91 0.03 -6.73
C LEU A 44 -0.50 1.49 -6.60
N ASP A 45 -0.95 2.19 -5.57
CA ASP A 45 -0.57 3.59 -5.36
C ASP A 45 0.91 3.74 -5.00
N PHE A 46 1.46 2.82 -4.19
CA PHE A 46 2.89 2.81 -3.88
C PHE A 46 3.74 2.54 -5.14
N LEU A 47 3.32 1.59 -5.98
CA LEU A 47 3.99 1.31 -7.26
C LEU A 47 3.94 2.53 -8.19
N LYS A 48 2.79 3.19 -8.32
CA LYS A 48 2.65 4.41 -9.12
C LYS A 48 3.57 5.52 -8.62
N LYS A 49 3.70 5.70 -7.29
CA LYS A 49 4.62 6.69 -6.72
C LYS A 49 6.08 6.40 -7.05
N GLN A 50 6.50 5.14 -6.92
CA GLN A 50 7.86 4.72 -7.24
C GLN A 50 8.17 4.87 -8.73
N LEU A 51 7.22 4.52 -9.59
CA LEU A 51 7.30 4.72 -11.03
C LEU A 51 7.43 6.21 -11.38
N ASN A 52 6.56 7.05 -10.82
CA ASN A 52 6.58 8.50 -11.06
C ASN A 52 7.84 9.17 -10.49
N ALA A 53 8.49 8.57 -9.50
CA ALA A 53 9.78 9.01 -8.96
C ALA A 53 10.98 8.58 -9.82
N GLY A 54 10.76 7.80 -10.88
CA GLY A 54 11.80 7.37 -11.81
C GLY A 54 12.71 6.27 -11.28
N LEU A 55 12.21 5.38 -10.40
CA LEU A 55 12.94 4.16 -10.06
C LEU A 55 13.07 3.25 -11.30
N ASP A 56 14.25 2.66 -11.46
CA ASP A 56 14.61 1.74 -12.55
C ASP A 56 14.18 0.29 -12.28
#